data_AF-A0A371P3Y1-F1
#
_entry.id   AF-A0A371P3Y1-F1
#
_cell.length_a   1.000
_cell.length_b   1.000
_cell.length_c   1.000
_cell.angle_alpha   90.00
_cell.angle_beta   90.00
_cell.angle_gamma   90.00
#
_symmetry.space_group_name_H-M   'P 1'
#
loop_
_entity.id
_entity.type
_entity.pdbx_description
1 polymer ?
#
loop_
_entity_poly.entity_id
_entity_poly.type
_entity_poly.pdbx_seq_one_letter_code
_entity_poly.pdbx_strand_id
1 'polypeptide(L)'
;MTAIPYVTDVRDVRRVLRLVERGTMPSAVTTKHLIANGIPEHDAAHVRGLLESLGFVGADGVPTPAYVGYRESDDRAEVLADAVRRAYGLLLDDEPSDEALARLVAEHGDVSADAAHQVLSTFAALRELADLQTPAAASIEAVTPQRRAVVGHISRLMQASIAEFDTARVCLQHDLTRPAVVWAWNSFAALAFAHLADDDFAVLRTSGRRAQLDPVELMRKVDGAELIELLVVGGQIGAADRAVLEQLLCRRDDCARPATPAPDRDEAAAYLSSVLAQSALLTQHPLAHQASEPVTAP
;
A
#
# COMPACT_ATOMS: atom_id res chain seq x y z
N MET A 1 19.14 -23.44 -7.08
CA MET A 1 18.05 -23.30 -8.07
C MET A 1 16.75 -23.44 -7.31
N THR A 2 15.84 -22.48 -7.46
CA THR A 2 14.59 -22.45 -6.68
C THR A 2 13.61 -23.43 -7.33
N ALA A 3 13.06 -24.36 -6.57
CA ALA A 3 12.07 -25.31 -7.07
C ALA A 3 10.87 -24.57 -7.69
N ILE A 4 10.30 -25.11 -8.78
CA ILE A 4 9.14 -24.51 -9.44
C ILE A 4 7.95 -24.57 -8.48
N PRO A 5 7.27 -23.44 -8.22
CA PRO A 5 6.17 -23.40 -7.25
C PRO A 5 4.96 -24.21 -7.75
N TYR A 6 4.25 -24.82 -6.81
CA TYR A 6 2.98 -25.49 -7.07
C TYR A 6 2.10 -25.44 -5.81
N VAL A 7 0.82 -25.76 -5.97
CA VAL A 7 -0.10 -26.05 -4.87
C VAL A 7 -0.56 -27.50 -4.93
N THR A 8 -0.90 -28.07 -3.78
CA THR A 8 -1.39 -29.46 -3.71
C THR A 8 -2.81 -29.57 -4.25
N ASP A 9 -3.64 -28.55 -4.01
CA ASP A 9 -5.00 -28.46 -4.55
C ASP A 9 -5.14 -27.25 -5.48
N VAL A 10 -5.38 -27.52 -6.77
CA VAL A 10 -5.53 -26.48 -7.81
C VAL A 10 -6.64 -25.47 -7.48
N ARG A 11 -7.64 -25.83 -6.68
CA ARG A 11 -8.72 -24.94 -6.26
C ARG A 11 -8.20 -23.80 -5.37
N ASP A 12 -7.07 -24.00 -4.69
CA ASP A 12 -6.46 -23.01 -3.83
C ASP A 12 -5.77 -21.89 -4.60
N VAL A 13 -5.40 -22.09 -5.88
CA VAL A 13 -4.98 -20.99 -6.78
C VAL A 13 -6.09 -19.94 -6.90
N ARG A 14 -7.31 -20.37 -7.24
CA ARG A 14 -8.46 -19.46 -7.38
C ARG A 14 -8.91 -18.90 -6.03
N ARG A 15 -8.71 -19.64 -4.92
CA ARG A 15 -9.05 -19.17 -3.58
C ARG A 15 -8.10 -18.07 -3.14
N VAL A 16 -6.79 -18.25 -3.32
CA VAL A 16 -5.80 -17.25 -2.91
C VAL A 16 -5.86 -15.99 -3.77
N LEU A 17 -6.07 -16.11 -5.08
CA LEU A 17 -6.21 -14.92 -5.94
C LEU A 17 -7.46 -14.10 -5.59
N ARG A 18 -8.58 -14.76 -5.27
CA ARG A 18 -9.78 -14.07 -4.75
C ARG A 18 -9.54 -13.43 -3.38
N LEU A 19 -8.71 -14.05 -2.53
CA LEU A 19 -8.29 -13.46 -1.27
C LEU A 19 -7.46 -12.19 -1.50
N VAL A 20 -6.54 -12.18 -2.46
CA VAL A 20 -5.77 -10.99 -2.83
C VAL A 20 -6.69 -9.88 -3.34
N GLU A 21 -7.64 -10.22 -4.21
CA GLU A 21 -8.63 -9.31 -4.81
C GLU A 21 -9.56 -8.68 -3.77
N ARG A 22 -10.11 -9.47 -2.85
CA ARG A 22 -11.25 -9.06 -1.99
C ARG A 22 -10.93 -8.94 -0.51
N GLY A 23 -9.82 -9.51 -0.07
CA GLY A 23 -9.41 -9.49 1.33
C GLY A 23 -9.03 -8.09 1.80
N THR A 24 -8.82 -7.90 3.09
CA THR A 24 -8.10 -6.72 3.59
C THR A 24 -6.61 -6.87 3.28
N MET A 25 -5.90 -5.76 3.06
CA MET A 25 -4.45 -5.80 2.84
C MET A 25 -3.77 -6.27 4.12
N PRO A 26 -3.07 -7.42 4.13
CA PRO A 26 -2.36 -7.87 5.32
C PRO A 26 -1.03 -7.14 5.45
N SER A 27 -0.56 -6.89 6.68
CA SER A 27 0.82 -6.43 6.91
C SER A 27 1.85 -7.48 6.50
N ALA A 28 1.50 -8.77 6.60
CA ALA A 28 2.27 -9.88 6.05
C ALA A 28 1.36 -11.09 5.72
N VAL A 29 1.55 -11.70 4.56
CA VAL A 29 0.92 -12.95 4.13
C VAL A 29 1.69 -14.13 4.74
N THR A 30 1.30 -14.51 5.95
CA THR A 30 1.85 -15.67 6.65
C THR A 30 1.01 -16.93 6.39
N THR A 31 1.54 -18.12 6.68
CA THR A 31 0.78 -19.37 6.65
C THR A 31 -0.45 -19.30 7.56
N LYS A 32 -0.32 -18.67 8.74
CA LYS A 32 -1.43 -18.43 9.67
C LYS A 32 -2.51 -17.53 9.04
N HIS A 33 -2.11 -16.49 8.33
CA HIS A 33 -3.03 -15.60 7.61
C HIS A 33 -3.80 -16.38 6.52
N LEU A 34 -3.11 -17.21 5.74
CA LEU A 34 -3.75 -18.03 4.69
C LEU A 34 -4.75 -19.03 5.29
N ILE A 35 -4.40 -19.69 6.41
CA ILE A 35 -5.29 -20.61 7.13
C ILE A 35 -6.54 -19.89 7.65
N ALA A 36 -6.35 -18.73 8.29
CA ALA A 36 -7.45 -17.91 8.78
C ALA A 36 -8.41 -17.47 7.67
N ASN A 37 -7.94 -17.41 6.42
CA ASN A 37 -8.72 -17.05 5.24
C ASN A 37 -9.16 -18.28 4.41
N GLY A 38 -9.14 -19.47 5.00
CA GLY A 38 -9.76 -20.68 4.43
C GLY A 38 -8.89 -21.49 3.49
N ILE A 39 -7.58 -21.22 3.43
CA ILE A 39 -6.61 -22.13 2.79
C ILE A 39 -6.34 -23.30 3.76
N PRO A 40 -6.40 -24.57 3.34
CA PRO A 40 -6.10 -25.70 4.21
C PRO A 40 -4.67 -25.65 4.78
N GLU A 41 -4.49 -26.07 6.03
CA GLU A 41 -3.19 -26.02 6.72
C GLU A 41 -2.07 -26.75 5.96
N HIS A 42 -2.38 -27.92 5.37
CA HIS A 42 -1.41 -28.71 4.61
C HIS A 42 -0.97 -28.04 3.30
N ASP A 43 -1.74 -27.08 2.78
CA ASP A 43 -1.43 -26.39 1.52
C ASP A 43 -0.99 -24.93 1.69
N ALA A 44 -1.21 -24.35 2.87
CA ALA A 44 -0.90 -22.95 3.14
C ALA A 44 0.59 -22.59 2.95
N ALA A 45 1.51 -23.52 3.18
CA ALA A 45 2.94 -23.32 2.90
C ALA A 45 3.23 -23.27 1.39
N HIS A 46 2.63 -24.17 0.61
CA HIS A 46 2.75 -24.20 -0.85
C HIS A 46 2.15 -22.96 -1.49
N VAL A 47 0.96 -22.54 -1.03
CA VAL A 47 0.30 -21.31 -1.49
C VAL A 47 1.14 -20.07 -1.19
N ARG A 48 1.79 -19.98 0.00
CA ARG A 48 2.72 -18.89 0.29
C ARG A 48 3.91 -18.89 -0.67
N GLY A 49 4.53 -20.05 -0.91
CA GLY A 49 5.65 -20.18 -1.85
C GLY A 49 5.26 -19.82 -3.29
N LEU A 50 4.03 -20.14 -3.69
CA LEU A 50 3.48 -19.71 -4.98
C LEU A 50 3.36 -18.18 -5.07
N LEU A 51 2.76 -17.54 -4.06
CA LEU A 51 2.65 -16.07 -4.04
C LEU A 51 4.02 -15.38 -4.04
N GLU A 52 5.00 -15.95 -3.35
CA GLU A 52 6.38 -15.45 -3.33
C GLU A 52 7.03 -15.57 -4.71
N SER A 53 6.89 -16.72 -5.36
CA SER A 53 7.48 -16.99 -6.67
C SER A 53 6.83 -16.17 -7.79
N LEU A 54 5.52 -15.91 -7.70
CA LEU A 54 4.80 -14.98 -8.57
C LEU A 54 5.25 -13.52 -8.34
N GLY A 55 5.92 -13.27 -7.23
CA GLY A 55 6.37 -11.95 -6.80
C GLY A 55 5.24 -11.09 -6.27
N PHE A 56 4.16 -11.70 -5.76
CA PHE A 56 3.10 -11.01 -5.03
C PHE A 56 3.49 -10.73 -3.57
N VAL A 57 4.30 -11.58 -2.96
CA VAL A 57 4.82 -11.32 -1.59
C VAL A 57 6.35 -11.42 -1.58
N GLY A 58 7.00 -10.67 -0.69
CA GLY A 58 8.42 -10.83 -0.42
C GLY A 58 8.71 -12.08 0.41
N ALA A 59 10.00 -12.39 0.63
CA ALA A 59 10.42 -13.50 1.48
C ALA A 59 9.95 -13.34 2.95
N ASP A 60 9.83 -12.09 3.40
CA ASP A 60 9.24 -11.71 4.69
C ASP A 60 7.72 -11.87 4.75
N GLY A 61 7.07 -12.15 3.60
CA GLY A 61 5.63 -12.23 3.44
C GLY A 61 4.96 -10.87 3.23
N VAL A 62 5.71 -9.78 3.13
CA VAL A 62 5.12 -8.45 2.93
C VAL A 62 4.55 -8.35 1.51
N PRO A 63 3.30 -7.90 1.32
CA PRO A 63 2.74 -7.66 -0.01
C PRO A 63 3.63 -6.74 -0.84
N THR A 64 3.86 -7.15 -2.08
CA THR A 64 4.64 -6.39 -3.05
C THR A 64 3.73 -5.47 -3.88
N PRO A 65 4.32 -4.59 -4.70
CA PRO A 65 3.57 -3.81 -5.67
C PRO A 65 2.75 -4.64 -6.66
N ALA A 66 3.17 -5.87 -6.99
CA ALA A 66 2.40 -6.72 -7.89
C ALA A 66 1.12 -7.26 -7.21
N TYR A 67 1.15 -7.47 -5.89
CA TYR A 67 -0.05 -7.81 -5.11
C TYR A 67 -1.05 -6.66 -5.10
N VAL A 68 -0.58 -5.43 -4.83
CA VAL A 68 -1.42 -4.21 -4.85
C VAL A 68 -1.99 -4.01 -6.26
N GLY A 69 -1.16 -4.09 -7.29
CA GLY A 69 -1.58 -3.96 -8.68
C GLY A 69 -2.63 -5.00 -9.05
N TYR A 70 -2.45 -6.26 -8.66
CA TYR A 70 -3.45 -7.31 -8.92
C TYR A 70 -4.76 -7.07 -8.16
N ARG A 71 -4.71 -6.51 -6.95
CA ARG A 71 -5.88 -6.18 -6.15
C ARG A 71 -6.68 -5.03 -6.76
N GLU A 72 -6.00 -3.93 -7.09
CA GLU A 72 -6.63 -2.63 -7.36
C GLU A 72 -6.85 -2.32 -8.84
N SER A 73 -6.10 -2.97 -9.74
CA SER A 73 -6.21 -2.71 -11.17
C SER A 73 -7.46 -3.34 -11.78
N ASP A 74 -8.00 -2.70 -12.83
CA ASP A 74 -8.96 -3.33 -13.73
C ASP A 74 -8.27 -4.35 -14.67
N ASP A 75 -6.94 -4.24 -14.84
CA ASP A 75 -6.11 -5.07 -15.72
C ASP A 75 -5.47 -6.25 -14.96
N ARG A 76 -6.21 -6.84 -14.00
CA ARG A 76 -5.70 -7.93 -13.12
C ARG A 76 -5.15 -9.12 -13.91
N ALA A 77 -5.78 -9.44 -15.03
CA ALA A 77 -5.38 -10.54 -15.90
C ALA A 77 -3.98 -10.31 -16.49
N GLU A 78 -3.62 -9.06 -16.81
CA GLU A 78 -2.29 -8.70 -17.30
C GLU A 78 -1.25 -8.75 -16.19
N VAL A 79 -1.58 -8.23 -15.00
CA VAL A 79 -0.67 -8.30 -13.84
C VAL A 79 -0.34 -9.76 -13.49
N LEU A 80 -1.34 -10.65 -13.56
CA LEU A 80 -1.13 -12.08 -13.37
C LEU A 80 -0.34 -12.71 -14.51
N ALA A 81 -0.55 -12.30 -15.76
CA ALA A 81 0.21 -12.77 -16.90
C ALA A 81 1.71 -12.50 -16.75
N ASP A 82 2.09 -11.31 -16.31
CA ASP A 82 3.49 -10.96 -16.05
C ASP A 82 4.07 -11.75 -14.87
N ALA A 83 3.28 -11.95 -13.81
CA ALA A 83 3.69 -12.80 -12.69
C ALA A 83 3.93 -14.26 -13.14
N VAL A 84 3.04 -14.80 -13.96
CA VAL A 84 3.15 -16.16 -14.53
C VAL A 84 4.36 -16.28 -15.45
N ARG A 85 4.61 -15.30 -16.33
CA ARG A 85 5.80 -15.30 -17.20
C ARG A 85 7.11 -15.35 -16.43
N ARG A 86 7.18 -14.65 -15.29
CA ARG A 86 8.37 -14.68 -14.43
C ARG A 86 8.54 -16.02 -13.71
N ALA A 87 7.46 -16.56 -13.14
CA ALA A 87 7.53 -17.79 -12.35
C ALA A 87 7.61 -19.06 -13.20
N TYR A 88 6.98 -19.06 -14.37
CA TYR A 88 6.81 -20.23 -15.25
C TYR A 88 7.32 -19.99 -16.67
N GLY A 89 8.24 -19.04 -16.87
CA GLY A 89 8.78 -18.70 -18.19
C GLY A 89 9.23 -19.91 -19.01
N LEU A 90 9.86 -20.89 -18.35
CA LEU A 90 10.33 -22.13 -18.97
C LEU A 90 9.21 -23.04 -19.50
N LEU A 91 7.98 -22.91 -19.00
CA LEU A 91 6.82 -23.72 -19.43
C LEU A 91 5.99 -23.02 -20.51
N LEU A 92 6.33 -21.76 -20.84
CA LEU A 92 5.60 -20.96 -21.82
C LEU A 92 6.16 -21.10 -23.24
N ASP A 93 7.35 -21.68 -23.38
CA ASP A 93 7.97 -21.94 -24.68
C ASP A 93 7.34 -23.18 -25.35
N ASP A 94 6.96 -23.04 -26.63
CA ASP A 94 6.44 -24.07 -27.57
C ASP A 94 5.52 -25.14 -26.96
N GLU A 95 4.20 -24.86 -26.86
CA GLU A 95 3.11 -25.75 -26.38
C GLU A 95 3.51 -27.24 -26.27
N PRO A 96 4.21 -27.64 -25.19
CA PRO A 96 4.72 -28.99 -25.12
C PRO A 96 3.55 -29.89 -24.69
N SER A 97 3.56 -31.15 -25.12
CA SER A 97 2.64 -32.13 -24.56
C SER A 97 2.84 -32.22 -23.03
N ASP A 98 1.82 -32.62 -22.28
CA ASP A 98 1.91 -32.80 -20.82
C ASP A 98 3.11 -33.67 -20.40
N GLU A 99 3.49 -34.63 -21.25
CA GLU A 99 4.68 -35.48 -21.07
C GLU A 99 6.01 -34.74 -21.24
N ALA A 100 6.08 -33.79 -22.18
CA ALA A 100 7.26 -32.95 -22.39
C ALA A 100 7.39 -31.91 -21.26
N LEU A 101 6.27 -31.33 -20.83
CA LEU A 101 6.22 -30.44 -19.67
C LEU A 101 6.62 -31.16 -18.38
N ALA A 102 6.15 -32.40 -18.15
CA ALA A 102 6.52 -33.19 -16.99
C ALA A 102 8.03 -33.54 -16.97
N ARG A 103 8.63 -33.81 -18.14
CA ARG A 103 10.08 -34.00 -18.25
C ARG A 103 10.85 -32.71 -17.97
N LEU A 104 10.38 -31.58 -18.49
CA LEU A 104 11.03 -30.28 -18.28
C LEU A 104 11.03 -29.89 -16.81
N VAL A 105 9.92 -30.15 -16.11
CA VAL A 105 9.78 -29.96 -14.66
C VAL A 105 10.67 -30.93 -13.88
N ALA A 106 10.78 -32.20 -14.31
CA ALA A 106 11.70 -33.16 -13.67
C ALA A 106 13.18 -32.83 -13.92
N GLU A 107 13.53 -32.30 -15.09
CA GLU A 107 14.89 -31.93 -15.46
C GLU A 107 15.36 -30.63 -14.80
N HIS A 108 14.46 -29.66 -14.57
CA HIS A 108 14.81 -28.32 -14.10
C HIS A 108 14.35 -28.01 -12.66
N GLY A 109 13.41 -28.77 -12.12
CA GLY A 109 12.69 -28.41 -10.89
C GLY A 109 13.10 -29.14 -9.61
N ASP A 110 13.97 -30.16 -9.68
CA ASP A 110 14.30 -31.05 -8.54
C ASP A 110 13.06 -31.53 -7.78
N VAL A 111 12.04 -31.96 -8.53
CA VAL A 111 10.72 -32.34 -8.02
C VAL A 111 10.39 -33.78 -8.38
N SER A 112 9.62 -34.45 -7.50
CA SER A 112 9.12 -35.79 -7.76
C SER A 112 8.12 -35.82 -8.92
N ALA A 113 7.89 -37.00 -9.50
CA ALA A 113 6.90 -37.15 -10.58
C ALA A 113 5.48 -36.69 -10.18
N ASP A 114 5.08 -36.94 -8.93
CA ASP A 114 3.80 -36.47 -8.39
C ASP A 114 3.74 -34.94 -8.28
N ALA A 115 4.83 -34.31 -7.85
CA ALA A 115 4.94 -32.85 -7.78
C ALA A 115 4.95 -32.21 -9.18
N ALA A 116 5.49 -32.90 -10.20
CA ALA A 116 5.43 -32.41 -11.57
C ALA A 116 3.97 -32.25 -12.06
N HIS A 117 3.10 -33.21 -11.75
CA HIS A 117 1.67 -33.09 -12.11
C HIS A 117 0.98 -31.92 -11.39
N GLN A 118 1.36 -31.65 -10.14
CA GLN A 118 0.87 -30.50 -9.37
C GLN A 118 1.34 -29.17 -9.95
N VAL A 119 2.60 -29.09 -10.38
CA VAL A 119 3.15 -27.92 -11.10
C VAL A 119 2.33 -27.64 -12.36
N LEU A 120 2.07 -28.65 -13.19
CA LEU A 120 1.31 -28.46 -14.43
C LEU A 120 -0.14 -28.05 -14.18
N SER A 121 -0.79 -28.66 -13.17
CA SER A 121 -2.15 -28.29 -12.78
C SER A 121 -2.23 -26.85 -12.27
N THR A 122 -1.23 -26.44 -11.47
CA THR A 122 -1.11 -25.06 -10.95
C THR A 122 -0.92 -24.07 -12.10
N PHE A 123 0.02 -24.37 -13.00
CA PHE A 123 0.32 -23.55 -14.18
C PHE A 123 -0.90 -23.41 -15.10
N ALA A 124 -1.60 -24.50 -15.40
CA ALA A 124 -2.81 -24.48 -16.22
C ALA A 124 -3.89 -23.59 -15.59
N ALA A 125 -4.12 -23.70 -14.28
CA ALA A 125 -5.10 -22.87 -13.58
C ALA A 125 -4.72 -21.39 -13.56
N LEU A 126 -3.43 -21.05 -13.44
CA LEU A 126 -2.95 -19.67 -13.55
C LEU A 126 -3.13 -19.14 -14.99
N ARG A 127 -2.83 -19.96 -16.00
CA ARG A 127 -2.99 -19.62 -17.41
C ARG A 127 -4.44 -19.30 -17.78
N GLU A 128 -5.41 -20.01 -17.20
CA GLU A 128 -6.84 -19.72 -17.41
C GLU A 128 -7.27 -18.35 -16.87
N LEU A 129 -6.56 -17.82 -15.87
CA LEU A 129 -6.89 -16.57 -15.20
C LEU A 129 -6.05 -15.39 -15.71
N ALA A 130 -4.93 -15.68 -16.36
CA ALA A 130 -3.99 -14.71 -16.89
C ALA A 130 -4.28 -14.39 -18.36
N ASP A 131 -4.15 -13.13 -18.75
CA ASP A 131 -4.15 -12.76 -20.16
C ASP A 131 -2.74 -12.88 -20.75
N LEU A 132 -2.39 -14.10 -21.18
CA LEU A 132 -1.09 -14.35 -21.81
C LEU A 132 -0.98 -13.85 -23.26
N GLN A 133 -2.08 -13.43 -23.90
CA GLN A 133 -2.10 -12.97 -25.29
C GLN A 133 -1.46 -11.59 -25.45
N THR A 134 -1.50 -10.77 -24.39
CA THR A 134 -0.92 -9.43 -24.37
C THR A 134 0.58 -9.49 -24.07
N PRO A 135 1.48 -9.11 -25.01
CA PRO A 135 2.93 -9.30 -24.84
C PRO A 135 3.48 -8.49 -23.65
N ALA A 136 4.37 -9.10 -22.87
CA ALA A 136 4.90 -8.58 -21.59
C ALA A 136 5.50 -7.16 -21.65
N ALA A 137 5.93 -6.69 -22.83
CA ALA A 137 6.47 -5.35 -23.00
C ALA A 137 5.39 -4.25 -22.85
N ALA A 138 4.13 -4.53 -23.15
CA ALA A 138 3.04 -3.54 -23.06
C ALA A 138 2.55 -3.33 -21.61
N SER A 139 2.51 -4.39 -20.81
CA SER A 139 1.89 -4.38 -19.47
C SER A 139 2.81 -3.79 -18.38
N ILE A 140 4.12 -4.05 -18.44
CA ILE A 140 5.11 -3.45 -17.53
C ILE A 140 5.22 -1.93 -17.75
N GLU A 141 5.06 -1.48 -18.99
CA GLU A 141 5.16 -0.06 -19.35
C GLU A 141 3.93 0.75 -18.95
N ALA A 142 2.78 0.14 -18.62
CA ALA A 142 1.59 0.86 -18.14
C ALA A 142 1.52 0.97 -16.60
N VAL A 143 1.96 -0.05 -15.87
CA VAL A 143 1.99 -0.07 -14.39
C VAL A 143 3.20 0.70 -13.83
N THR A 144 4.34 0.72 -14.54
CA THR A 144 5.53 1.46 -14.08
C THR A 144 5.40 2.99 -14.11
N PRO A 145 4.72 3.65 -15.08
CA PRO A 145 4.46 5.09 -15.06
C PRO A 145 3.57 5.50 -13.89
N GLN A 146 2.48 4.77 -13.62
CA GLN A 146 1.58 5.11 -12.53
C GLN A 146 2.30 5.02 -11.18
N ARG A 147 3.07 3.95 -10.95
CA ARG A 147 3.88 3.82 -9.73
C ARG A 147 4.99 4.87 -9.63
N ARG A 148 5.69 5.18 -10.73
CA ARG A 148 6.67 6.28 -10.76
C ARG A 148 6.02 7.63 -10.47
N ALA A 149 4.79 7.83 -10.95
CA ALA A 149 4.02 9.04 -10.68
C ALA A 149 3.63 9.14 -9.20
N VAL A 150 3.15 8.06 -8.57
CA VAL A 150 2.80 8.02 -7.14
C VAL A 150 4.04 8.22 -6.27
N VAL A 151 5.12 7.46 -6.50
CA VAL A 151 6.39 7.63 -5.76
C VAL A 151 6.94 9.04 -5.95
N GLY A 152 6.90 9.56 -7.18
CA GLY A 152 7.30 10.94 -7.45
C GLY A 152 6.43 11.96 -6.73
N HIS A 153 5.14 11.70 -6.56
CA HIS A 153 4.22 12.56 -5.84
C HIS A 153 4.47 12.53 -4.32
N ILE A 154 4.61 11.35 -3.73
CA ILE A 154 4.97 11.17 -2.31
C ILE A 154 6.30 11.89 -2.02
N SER A 155 7.31 11.69 -2.87
CA SER A 155 8.61 12.36 -2.71
C SER A 155 8.49 13.88 -2.73
N ARG A 156 7.64 14.46 -3.61
CA ARG A 156 7.39 15.91 -3.65
C ARG A 156 6.69 16.41 -2.39
N LEU A 157 5.73 15.64 -1.88
CA LEU A 157 5.00 15.97 -0.65
C LEU A 157 5.91 15.95 0.58
N MET A 158 6.78 14.96 0.69
CA MET A 158 7.78 14.91 1.77
C MET A 158 8.76 16.09 1.68
N GLN A 159 9.22 16.44 0.48
CA GLN A 159 10.07 17.62 0.27
C GLN A 159 9.36 18.92 0.62
N ALA A 160 8.08 19.05 0.24
CA ALA A 160 7.25 20.20 0.62
C ALA A 160 7.11 20.30 2.14
N SER A 161 6.81 19.19 2.82
CA SER A 161 6.71 19.15 4.28
C SER A 161 7.98 19.66 4.97
N ILE A 162 9.17 19.22 4.52
CA ILE A 162 10.46 19.68 5.07
C ILE A 162 10.65 21.19 4.82
N ALA A 163 10.47 21.63 3.57
CA ALA A 163 10.68 23.02 3.19
C ALA A 163 9.72 24.00 3.92
N GLU A 164 8.48 23.60 4.12
CA GLU A 164 7.48 24.37 4.86
C GLU A 164 7.82 24.46 6.35
N PHE A 165 8.34 23.38 6.95
CA PHE A 165 8.78 23.41 8.34
C PHE A 165 10.01 24.29 8.54
N ASP A 166 10.98 24.23 7.64
CA ASP A 166 12.15 25.11 7.67
C ASP A 166 11.72 26.58 7.51
N THR A 167 10.75 26.86 6.65
CA THR A 167 10.16 28.20 6.52
C THR A 167 9.52 28.64 7.83
N ALA A 168 8.76 27.77 8.51
CA ALA A 168 8.18 28.06 9.81
C ALA A 168 9.24 28.44 10.85
N ARG A 169 10.36 27.71 10.88
CA ARG A 169 11.50 28.00 11.76
C ARG A 169 12.14 29.35 11.47
N VAL A 170 12.36 29.67 10.19
CA VAL A 170 12.90 30.97 9.77
C VAL A 170 11.95 32.11 10.16
N CYS A 171 10.65 31.94 9.95
CA CYS A 171 9.65 32.91 10.42
C CYS A 171 9.75 33.14 11.94
N LEU A 172 9.85 32.08 12.74
CA LEU A 172 10.00 32.20 14.20
C LEU A 172 11.31 32.90 14.60
N GLN A 173 12.42 32.66 13.89
CA GLN A 173 13.70 33.34 14.15
C GLN A 173 13.62 34.85 13.95
N HIS A 174 12.78 35.30 13.01
CA HIS A 174 12.54 36.71 12.70
C HIS A 174 11.30 37.32 13.38
N ASP A 175 10.81 36.69 14.45
CA ASP A 175 9.62 37.13 15.22
C ASP A 175 8.34 37.25 14.38
N LEU A 176 8.26 36.52 13.26
CA LEU A 176 7.07 36.39 12.44
C LEU A 176 6.21 35.21 12.95
N THR A 177 5.63 35.37 14.15
CA THR A 177 4.98 34.28 14.89
C THR A 177 3.74 33.71 14.18
N ARG A 178 2.88 34.57 13.61
CA ARG A 178 1.69 34.11 12.86
C ARG A 178 2.06 33.31 11.60
N PRO A 179 2.93 33.80 10.70
CA PRO A 179 3.41 32.99 9.57
C PRO A 179 4.05 31.68 10.02
N ALA A 180 4.81 31.66 11.13
CA ALA A 180 5.43 30.44 11.63
C ALA A 180 4.39 29.36 11.95
N VAL A 181 3.30 29.71 12.64
CA VAL A 181 2.20 28.78 12.95
C VAL A 181 1.53 28.23 11.68
N VAL A 182 1.27 29.10 10.71
CA VAL A 182 0.63 28.70 9.44
C VAL A 182 1.53 27.75 8.64
N TRP A 183 2.81 28.08 8.48
CA TRP A 183 3.76 27.24 7.75
C TRP A 183 4.01 25.89 8.44
N ALA A 184 4.04 25.85 9.77
CA ALA A 184 4.16 24.60 10.51
C ALA A 184 2.95 23.68 10.25
N TRP A 185 1.73 24.22 10.25
CA TRP A 185 0.55 23.42 9.87
C TRP A 185 0.63 22.89 8.43
N ASN A 186 1.04 23.74 7.48
CA ASN A 186 1.16 23.31 6.08
C ASN A 186 2.13 22.15 5.95
N SER A 187 3.27 22.22 6.66
CA SER A 187 4.24 21.12 6.71
C SER A 187 3.62 19.80 7.17
N PHE A 188 2.81 19.84 8.24
CA PHE A 188 2.07 18.66 8.70
C PHE A 188 1.07 18.18 7.65
N ALA A 189 0.31 19.09 7.03
CA ALA A 189 -0.67 18.72 6.02
C ALA A 189 -0.01 18.04 4.79
N ALA A 190 1.13 18.56 4.32
CA ALA A 190 1.91 17.95 3.25
C ALA A 190 2.38 16.54 3.61
N LEU A 191 2.86 16.34 4.85
CA LEU A 191 3.22 15.01 5.35
C LEU A 191 2.02 14.07 5.43
N ALA A 192 0.89 14.54 5.95
CA ALA A 192 -0.34 13.77 6.03
C ALA A 192 -0.84 13.31 4.64
N PHE A 193 -0.79 14.19 3.64
CA PHE A 193 -1.09 13.79 2.27
C PHE A 193 -0.09 12.78 1.70
N ALA A 194 1.21 12.87 2.05
CA ALA A 194 2.19 11.86 1.64
C ALA A 194 1.83 10.47 2.19
N HIS A 195 1.40 10.39 3.44
CA HIS A 195 0.96 9.13 4.06
C HIS A 195 -0.35 8.62 3.46
N LEU A 196 -1.31 9.49 3.17
CA LEU A 196 -2.55 9.09 2.51
C LEU A 196 -2.32 8.63 1.06
N ALA A 197 -1.31 9.17 0.39
CA ALA A 197 -0.93 8.78 -0.97
C ALA A 197 -0.23 7.41 -1.05
N ASP A 198 0.31 6.90 0.06
CA ASP A 198 1.01 5.61 0.10
C ASP A 198 0.06 4.43 -0.23
N ASP A 199 -1.19 4.53 0.24
CA ASP A 199 -2.28 3.59 -0.08
C ASP A 199 -3.18 4.11 -1.21
N ASP A 200 -2.61 4.94 -2.10
CA ASP A 200 -3.30 5.53 -3.27
C ASP A 200 -4.65 6.19 -2.92
N PHE A 201 -4.72 6.79 -1.73
CA PHE A 201 -5.92 7.39 -1.17
C PHE A 201 -7.12 6.42 -1.10
N ALA A 202 -6.90 5.13 -0.83
CA ALA A 202 -7.95 4.10 -0.77
C ALA A 202 -9.13 4.50 0.13
N VAL A 203 -8.85 5.13 1.27
CA VAL A 203 -9.84 5.69 2.20
C VAL A 203 -10.80 6.67 1.49
N LEU A 204 -10.28 7.54 0.63
CA LEU A 204 -11.05 8.55 -0.10
C LEU A 204 -11.83 7.97 -1.26
N ARG A 205 -11.35 6.87 -1.85
CA ARG A 205 -12.09 6.16 -2.89
C ARG A 205 -13.36 5.54 -2.33
N THR A 206 -13.33 5.08 -1.09
CA THR A 206 -14.51 4.52 -0.42
C THR A 206 -15.57 5.59 -0.11
N SER A 207 -15.19 6.87 -0.02
CA SER A 207 -16.10 7.95 0.37
C SER A 207 -16.98 8.51 -0.76
N GLY A 208 -16.97 7.90 -1.95
CA GLY A 208 -17.91 8.12 -3.07
C GLY A 208 -17.86 9.49 -3.77
N ARG A 209 -17.80 10.60 -3.03
CA ARG A 209 -17.76 11.97 -3.57
C ARG A 209 -16.41 12.36 -4.18
N ARG A 210 -15.34 11.64 -3.84
CA ARG A 210 -13.96 12.02 -4.19
C ARG A 210 -13.15 10.95 -4.90
N ALA A 211 -13.76 9.80 -5.21
CA ALA A 211 -13.08 8.71 -5.87
C ALA A 211 -12.48 9.09 -7.24
N GLN A 212 -12.95 10.17 -7.85
CA GLN A 212 -12.51 10.66 -9.17
C GLN A 212 -11.50 11.81 -9.10
N LEU A 213 -11.21 12.36 -7.91
CA LEU A 213 -10.26 13.47 -7.79
C LEU A 213 -8.84 12.93 -7.89
N ASP A 214 -8.01 13.57 -8.70
CA ASP A 214 -6.58 13.30 -8.67
C ASP A 214 -5.96 13.80 -7.34
N PRO A 215 -4.77 13.30 -6.94
CA PRO A 215 -4.13 13.69 -5.69
C PRO A 215 -3.94 15.20 -5.52
N VAL A 216 -3.67 15.93 -6.61
CA VAL A 216 -3.44 17.38 -6.56
C VAL A 216 -4.74 18.14 -6.35
N GLU A 217 -5.82 17.73 -7.02
CA GLU A 217 -7.15 18.28 -6.80
C GLU A 217 -7.65 17.99 -5.38
N LEU A 218 -7.35 16.80 -4.87
CA LEU A 218 -7.72 16.39 -3.54
C LEU A 218 -7.08 17.31 -2.49
N MET A 219 -5.78 17.55 -2.57
CA MET A 219 -5.08 18.49 -1.69
C MET A 219 -5.64 19.91 -1.72
N ARG A 220 -6.16 20.35 -2.87
CA ARG A 220 -6.75 21.69 -3.00
C ARG A 220 -8.16 21.79 -2.42
N LYS A 221 -8.91 20.69 -2.46
CA LYS A 221 -10.33 20.65 -2.08
C LYS A 221 -10.56 20.14 -0.66
N VAL A 222 -9.60 19.42 -0.09
CA VAL A 222 -9.64 18.93 1.28
C VAL A 222 -9.17 20.02 2.23
N ASP A 223 -10.07 20.49 3.09
CA ASP A 223 -9.71 21.42 4.15
C ASP A 223 -9.03 20.70 5.33
N GLY A 224 -8.55 21.47 6.31
CA GLY A 224 -7.81 20.91 7.44
C GLY A 224 -8.65 19.99 8.33
N ALA A 225 -9.95 20.27 8.52
CA ALA A 225 -10.80 19.46 9.37
C ALA A 225 -11.09 18.12 8.71
N GLU A 226 -11.34 18.17 7.40
CA GLU A 226 -11.50 16.99 6.59
C GLU A 226 -10.24 16.14 6.51
N LEU A 227 -9.06 16.74 6.38
CA LEU A 227 -7.80 16.00 6.43
C LEU A 227 -7.66 15.20 7.73
N ILE A 228 -8.03 15.78 8.87
CA ILE A 228 -8.02 15.09 10.16
C ILE A 228 -8.97 13.88 10.15
N GLU A 229 -10.20 14.06 9.65
CA GLU A 229 -11.17 12.96 9.52
C GLU A 229 -10.63 11.82 8.66
N LEU A 230 -9.96 12.14 7.55
CA LEU A 230 -9.37 11.13 6.67
C LEU A 230 -8.28 10.31 7.37
N LEU A 231 -7.44 10.96 8.17
CA LEU A 231 -6.41 10.27 8.97
C LEU A 231 -7.03 9.37 10.05
N VAL A 232 -8.18 9.74 10.61
CA VAL A 232 -8.91 8.90 11.57
C VAL A 232 -9.53 7.70 10.88
N VAL A 233 -10.23 7.93 9.76
CA VAL A 233 -10.90 6.86 9.00
C VAL A 233 -9.89 5.86 8.44
N GLY A 234 -8.72 6.33 8.00
CA GLY A 234 -7.64 5.46 7.56
C GLY A 234 -6.84 4.80 8.70
N GLY A 235 -7.16 5.11 9.95
CA GLY A 235 -6.50 4.53 11.12
C GLY A 235 -5.05 4.98 11.31
N GLN A 236 -4.63 6.07 10.66
CA GLN A 236 -3.29 6.63 10.85
C GLN A 236 -3.15 7.35 12.19
N ILE A 237 -4.26 7.80 12.80
CA ILE A 237 -4.28 8.48 14.10
C ILE A 237 -5.46 8.01 14.96
N GLY A 238 -5.30 8.07 16.29
CA GLY A 238 -6.34 7.75 17.25
C GLY A 238 -7.25 8.93 17.61
N ALA A 239 -8.29 8.67 18.42
CA ALA A 239 -9.20 9.71 18.91
C ALA A 239 -8.52 10.77 19.78
N ALA A 240 -7.47 10.39 20.52
CA ALA A 240 -6.68 11.33 21.31
C ALA A 240 -5.90 12.31 20.42
N ASP A 241 -5.26 11.80 19.36
CA ASP A 241 -4.49 12.61 18.41
C ASP A 241 -5.39 13.53 17.59
N ARG A 242 -6.58 13.06 17.22
CA ARG A 242 -7.62 13.88 16.57
C ARG A 242 -7.88 15.18 17.33
N ALA A 243 -8.12 15.09 18.64
CA ALA A 243 -8.42 16.27 19.45
C ALA A 243 -7.25 17.26 19.48
N VAL A 244 -6.01 16.75 19.50
CA VAL A 244 -4.79 17.59 19.42
C VAL A 244 -4.71 18.30 18.06
N LEU A 245 -4.94 17.58 16.96
CA LEU A 245 -4.90 18.15 15.62
C LEU A 245 -6.00 19.18 15.39
N GLU A 246 -7.22 18.95 15.90
CA GLU A 246 -8.31 19.92 15.83
C GLU A 246 -7.94 21.22 16.57
N GLN A 247 -7.28 21.11 17.73
CA GLN A 247 -6.78 22.28 18.47
C GLN A 247 -5.68 23.02 17.68
N LEU A 248 -4.75 22.28 17.07
CA LEU A 248 -3.69 22.88 16.23
C LEU A 248 -4.29 23.60 15.02
N LEU A 249 -5.23 22.96 14.32
CA LEU A 249 -5.93 23.57 13.19
C LEU A 249 -6.65 24.86 13.58
N CYS A 250 -7.38 24.85 14.70
CA CYS A 250 -8.07 26.04 15.21
C CYS A 250 -7.08 27.19 15.45
N ARG A 251 -5.94 26.93 16.09
CA ARG A 251 -4.88 27.94 16.30
C ARG A 251 -4.27 28.44 15.00
N ARG A 252 -4.09 27.57 14.00
CA ARG A 252 -3.65 27.99 12.66
C ARG A 252 -4.66 28.92 12.02
N ASP A 253 -5.94 28.58 12.07
CA ASP A 253 -7.01 29.39 11.48
C ASP A 253 -7.14 30.75 12.15
N ASP A 254 -6.95 30.80 13.47
CA ASP A 254 -6.85 32.05 14.20
C ASP A 254 -5.65 32.88 13.71
N CYS A 255 -4.47 32.30 13.56
CA CYS A 255 -3.29 33.00 13.06
C CYS A 255 -3.42 33.49 11.60
N ALA A 256 -4.17 32.77 10.77
CA ALA A 256 -4.45 33.15 9.39
C ALA A 256 -5.41 34.35 9.28
N ARG A 257 -6.15 34.67 10.35
CA ARG A 257 -7.09 35.79 10.40
C ARG A 257 -6.41 37.04 10.97
N PRO A 258 -6.56 38.23 10.35
CA PRO A 258 -5.94 39.46 10.86
C PRO A 258 -6.40 39.87 12.28
N ALA A 259 -7.66 39.58 12.62
CA ALA A 259 -8.36 40.15 13.77
C ALA A 259 -8.03 39.52 15.14
N THR A 260 -7.41 38.34 15.17
CA THR A 260 -7.03 37.65 16.41
C THR A 260 -5.73 38.24 16.97
N PRO A 261 -5.48 38.24 18.29
CA PRO A 261 -4.16 38.57 18.81
C PRO A 261 -3.08 37.65 18.21
N ALA A 262 -1.92 38.20 17.85
CA ALA A 262 -0.79 37.37 17.44
C ALA A 262 -0.27 36.56 18.63
N PRO A 263 0.08 35.28 18.45
CA PRO A 263 0.72 34.52 19.50
C PRO A 263 2.09 35.14 19.81
N ASP A 264 2.50 35.04 21.06
CA ASP A 264 3.88 35.39 21.41
C ASP A 264 4.87 34.33 20.87
N ARG A 265 6.16 34.61 21.05
CA ARG A 265 7.23 33.75 20.52
C ARG A 265 7.22 32.36 21.17
N ASP A 266 6.92 32.27 22.46
CA ASP A 266 6.93 31.02 23.20
C ASP A 266 5.71 30.16 22.84
N GLU A 267 4.54 30.78 22.67
CA GLU A 267 3.33 30.14 22.16
C GLU A 267 3.54 29.57 20.75
N ALA A 268 4.18 30.34 19.85
CA ALA A 268 4.51 29.87 18.51
C ALA A 268 5.54 28.72 18.55
N ALA A 269 6.55 28.79 19.40
CA ALA A 269 7.54 27.71 19.56
C ALA A 269 6.90 26.42 20.10
N ALA A 270 5.98 26.53 21.06
CA ALA A 270 5.20 25.41 21.58
C ALA A 270 4.33 24.80 20.49
N TYR A 271 3.68 25.63 19.66
CA TYR A 271 2.91 25.16 18.50
C TYR A 271 3.76 24.35 17.53
N LEU A 272 4.93 24.84 17.12
CA LEU A 272 5.86 24.14 16.24
C LEU A 272 6.29 22.78 16.83
N SER A 273 6.52 22.74 18.15
CA SER A 273 6.90 21.52 18.86
C SER A 273 5.76 20.48 18.86
N SER A 274 4.52 20.92 19.09
CA SER A 274 3.34 20.05 19.00
C SER A 274 3.12 19.51 17.59
N VAL A 275 3.29 20.35 16.56
CA VAL A 275 3.24 19.92 15.17
C VAL A 275 4.29 18.83 14.90
N LEU A 276 5.54 19.04 15.30
CA LEU A 276 6.59 18.03 15.15
C LEU A 276 6.26 16.72 15.86
N ALA A 277 5.69 16.79 17.07
CA ALA A 277 5.28 15.60 17.80
C ALA A 277 4.21 14.80 17.04
N GLN A 278 3.22 15.48 16.44
CA GLN A 278 2.20 14.83 15.62
C GLN A 278 2.75 14.27 14.31
N SER A 279 3.67 14.99 13.65
CA SER A 279 4.41 14.48 12.49
C SER A 279 5.25 13.24 12.84
N ALA A 280 5.86 13.22 14.03
CA ALA A 280 6.60 12.08 14.52
C ALA A 280 5.67 10.89 14.77
N LEU A 281 4.49 11.08 15.35
CA LEU A 281 3.51 9.99 15.50
C LEU A 281 3.07 9.41 14.16
N LEU A 282 2.84 10.26 13.16
CA LEU A 282 2.42 9.82 11.82
C LEU A 282 3.50 8.99 11.10
N THR A 283 4.77 9.31 11.35
CA THR A 283 5.93 8.56 10.80
C THR A 283 6.35 7.37 11.65
N GLN A 284 6.07 7.41 12.96
CA GLN A 284 6.35 6.33 13.92
C GLN A 284 5.31 5.25 13.90
N HIS A 285 4.06 5.55 13.53
CA HIS A 285 3.16 4.54 13.01
C HIS A 285 3.85 3.95 11.79
N PRO A 286 4.49 2.76 11.91
CA PRO A 286 4.81 2.04 10.71
C PRO A 286 3.45 1.74 10.05
N LEU A 287 3.48 1.17 8.87
CA LEU A 287 2.36 0.42 8.27
C LEU A 287 1.85 -0.75 9.17
N ALA A 288 2.11 -0.72 10.48
CA ALA A 288 1.50 -1.54 11.51
C ALA A 288 0.05 -1.08 11.71
N HIS A 289 -0.84 -1.59 10.85
CA HIS A 289 -2.19 -1.92 11.26
C HIS A 289 -2.10 -2.69 12.58
N GLN A 290 -2.41 -2.03 13.70
CA GLN A 290 -2.71 -2.71 14.94
C GLN A 290 -3.92 -3.60 14.66
N ALA A 291 -3.71 -4.91 14.79
CA ALA A 291 -4.80 -5.85 14.94
C ALA A 291 -5.62 -5.37 16.14
N SER A 292 -6.80 -4.81 15.87
CA SER A 292 -7.77 -4.44 16.90
C SER A 292 -7.97 -5.65 17.79
N GLU A 293 -7.57 -5.54 19.05
CA GLU A 293 -7.94 -6.52 20.06
C GLU A 293 -9.48 -6.65 20.05
N PRO A 294 -10.02 -7.86 20.09
CA PRO A 294 -11.45 -8.04 20.15
C PRO A 294 -11.94 -7.41 21.45
N VAL A 295 -12.81 -6.41 21.32
CA VAL A 295 -13.58 -5.84 22.42
C VAL A 295 -14.40 -6.99 23.03
N THR A 296 -13.88 -7.59 24.09
CA THR A 296 -14.65 -8.46 24.98
C THR A 296 -15.73 -7.61 25.64
N ALA A 297 -16.96 -7.73 25.14
CA ALA A 297 -18.14 -7.23 25.81
C ALA A 297 -18.46 -8.11 27.05
N PRO A 298 -18.96 -7.53 28.15
CA PRO A 298 -19.34 -8.24 29.37
C PRO A 298 -20.58 -9.11 29.22
#